data_AF-A0A0M2PQE3-F1
#
_entry.id   AF-A0A0M2PQE3-F1
#
_cell.length_a   1.000
_cell.length_b   1.000
_cell.length_c   1.000
_cell.angle_alpha   90.00
_cell.angle_beta   90.00
_cell.angle_gamma   90.00
#
_symmetry.space_group_name_H-M   'P 1'
#
loop_
_entity.id
_entity.type
_entity.pdbx_description
1 polymer ?
#
loop_
_entity_poly.entity_id
_entity_poly.type
_entity_poly.pdbx_seq_one_letter_code
_entity_poly.pdbx_strand_id
1 'polypeptide(L)'
;MIFFQPEFRNHQGEILNVVDTKGKAIGYIAYLYKDDKDLYIMGQLDNPGEKQNFIDITSKYIDGLKKSILGDGENEPNLFIHLGGELIDIDKDNQEEQSE
;
A
#
# COMPACT_ATOMS: atom_id res chain seq x y z
N MET A 1 -12.90 8.34 -6.06
CA MET A 1 -12.52 7.19 -6.91
C MET A 1 -11.00 7.15 -6.96
N ILE A 2 -10.43 5.96 -6.84
CA ILE A 2 -8.99 5.75 -6.72
C ILE A 2 -8.53 4.64 -7.66
N PHE A 3 -7.24 4.60 -7.94
CA PHE A 3 -6.61 3.59 -8.78
C PHE A 3 -5.30 3.12 -8.15
N PHE A 4 -4.90 1.88 -8.44
CA PHE A 4 -3.57 1.40 -8.14
C PHE A 4 -2.63 1.64 -9.31
N GLN A 5 -1.49 2.25 -9.03
CA GLN A 5 -0.43 2.52 -9.98
C GLN A 5 0.84 1.79 -9.54
N PRO A 6 1.37 0.84 -10.33
CA PRO A 6 2.62 0.17 -10.00
C PRO A 6 3.78 1.16 -9.86
N GLU A 7 4.54 1.02 -8.78
CA GLU A 7 5.71 1.84 -8.49
C GLU A 7 6.99 1.02 -8.49
N PHE A 8 6.97 -0.13 -7.82
CA PHE A 8 8.11 -1.02 -7.76
C PHE A 8 7.65 -2.48 -7.67
N ARG A 9 8.33 -3.38 -8.38
CA ARG A 9 8.08 -4.82 -8.28
C ARG A 9 9.39 -5.58 -8.39
N ASN A 10 9.54 -6.60 -7.56
CA ASN A 10 10.61 -7.58 -7.69
C ASN A 10 10.05 -8.99 -7.47
N HIS A 11 10.96 -9.95 -7.30
CA HIS A 11 10.54 -11.31 -7.01
C HIS A 11 9.81 -11.39 -5.67
N GLN A 12 10.24 -10.72 -4.60
CA GLN A 12 9.69 -10.85 -3.24
C GLN A 12 8.49 -9.94 -2.91
N GLY A 13 8.07 -9.06 -3.82
CA GLY A 13 7.05 -8.08 -3.46
C GLY A 13 6.77 -7.02 -4.51
N GLU A 14 5.79 -6.18 -4.18
CA GLU A 14 5.37 -5.04 -4.98
C GLU A 14 4.96 -3.87 -4.10
N ILE A 15 5.16 -2.67 -4.61
CA ILE A 15 4.62 -1.41 -4.10
C ILE A 15 3.71 -0.83 -5.19
N LEU A 16 2.48 -0.49 -4.81
CA LEU A 16 1.48 0.17 -5.62
C LEU A 16 1.11 1.50 -4.97
N ASN A 17 1.22 2.59 -5.71
CA ASN A 17 0.65 3.87 -5.32
C ASN A 17 -0.87 3.82 -5.42
N VAL A 18 -1.53 4.45 -4.46
CA VAL A 18 -2.96 4.76 -4.53
C VAL A 18 -3.10 6.17 -5.06
N VAL A 19 -3.66 6.33 -6.25
CA VAL A 19 -3.79 7.63 -6.91
C VAL A 19 -5.25 8.02 -7.08
N ASP A 20 -5.53 9.33 -6.99
CA ASP A 20 -6.83 9.89 -7.30
C ASP A 20 -7.08 10.03 -8.81
N THR A 21 -8.25 10.56 -9.20
CA THR A 21 -8.61 10.79 -10.60
C THR A 21 -7.74 11.83 -11.32
N LYS A 22 -6.91 12.58 -10.60
CA LYS A 22 -5.96 13.54 -11.15
C LYS A 22 -4.54 12.95 -11.21
N GLY A 23 -4.36 11.68 -10.82
CA GLY A 23 -3.07 11.03 -10.74
C GLY A 23 -2.24 11.44 -9.53
N LYS A 24 -2.83 12.14 -8.55
CA LYS A 24 -2.13 12.51 -7.31
C LYS A 24 -2.04 11.28 -6.41
N ALA A 25 -0.84 10.95 -5.92
CA ALA A 25 -0.65 9.96 -4.88
C ALA A 25 -1.33 10.41 -3.57
N ILE A 26 -2.15 9.52 -3.02
CA ILE A 26 -2.94 9.73 -1.79
C ILE A 26 -2.80 8.54 -0.82
N GLY A 27 -1.77 7.73 -1.02
CA GLY A 27 -1.51 6.53 -0.25
C GLY A 27 -0.71 5.49 -1.04
N TYR A 28 -0.50 4.34 -0.43
CA TYR A 28 0.12 3.18 -1.05
C TYR A 28 -0.42 1.87 -0.47
N ILE A 29 -0.19 0.79 -1.20
CA ILE A 29 -0.24 -0.58 -0.69
C ILE A 29 1.00 -1.33 -1.16
N ALA A 30 1.60 -2.08 -0.26
CA ALA A 30 2.74 -2.93 -0.56
C ALA A 30 2.52 -4.32 0.02
N TYR A 31 3.03 -5.33 -0.68
CA TYR A 31 3.17 -6.65 -0.11
C TYR A 31 4.62 -7.12 -0.19
N LEU A 32 5.02 -7.86 0.83
CA LEU A 32 6.29 -8.55 0.92
C LEU A 32 5.97 -10.00 1.22
N TYR A 33 6.50 -10.92 0.41
CA TYR A 33 6.50 -12.32 0.74
C TYR A 33 7.92 -12.78 1.00
N LYS A 34 8.07 -13.56 2.06
CA LYS A 34 9.34 -14.17 2.44
C LYS A 34 9.12 -15.67 2.52
N ASP A 35 9.88 -16.40 1.70
CA ASP A 35 9.75 -17.85 1.55
C ASP A 35 8.30 -18.27 1.23
N ASP A 36 7.95 -19.55 1.40
CA ASP A 36 6.67 -20.11 0.93
C ASP A 36 5.47 -19.88 1.88
N LYS A 37 5.60 -19.04 2.94
CA LYS A 37 4.56 -18.99 3.99
C LYS A 37 4.26 -17.63 4.62
N ASP A 38 5.17 -16.66 4.54
CA ASP A 38 4.98 -15.39 5.24
C ASP A 38 4.63 -14.28 4.25
N LEU A 39 3.35 -13.88 4.23
CA LEU A 39 2.84 -12.75 3.47
C LEU A 39 2.58 -11.57 4.42
N TYR A 40 3.26 -10.45 4.15
CA TYR A 40 3.05 -9.17 4.83
C TYR A 40 2.40 -8.21 3.85
N ILE A 41 1.34 -7.54 4.31
CA ILE A 41 0.64 -6.53 3.54
C ILE A 41 0.57 -5.27 4.39
N MET A 42 1.06 -4.18 3.83
CA MET A 42 1.09 -2.88 4.47
C MET A 42 0.47 -1.84 3.55
N GLY A 43 -0.27 -0.91 4.12
CA GLY A 43 -0.91 0.14 3.34
C GLY A 43 -1.21 1.37 4.17
N GLN A 44 -1.33 2.48 3.48
CA GLN A 44 -1.59 3.80 4.03
C GLN A 44 -2.49 4.54 3.06
N LEU A 45 -3.56 5.16 3.55
CA LEU A 45 -4.38 6.08 2.78
C LEU A 45 -4.42 7.43 3.47
N ASP A 46 -3.90 8.47 2.83
CA ASP A 46 -3.77 9.79 3.45
C ASP A 46 -5.09 10.56 3.46
N ASN A 47 -5.97 10.30 2.48
CA ASN A 47 -7.24 10.99 2.33
C ASN A 47 -8.41 10.17 2.93
N PRO A 48 -8.98 10.57 4.09
CA PRO A 48 -10.08 9.84 4.72
C PRO A 48 -11.36 9.80 3.87
N GLY A 49 -11.54 10.73 2.94
CA GLY A 49 -12.72 10.80 2.07
C GLY A 49 -12.85 9.62 1.10
N GLU A 50 -11.75 8.91 0.82
CA GLU A 50 -11.73 7.76 -0.09
C GLU A 50 -11.72 6.42 0.65
N LYS A 51 -11.92 6.41 1.98
CA LYS A 51 -11.84 5.21 2.83
C LYS A 51 -12.62 4.02 2.27
N GLN A 52 -13.88 4.21 1.89
CA GLN A 52 -14.72 3.09 1.45
C GLN A 52 -14.21 2.50 0.12
N ASN A 53 -13.88 3.36 -0.85
CA ASN A 53 -13.32 2.93 -2.13
C ASN A 53 -12.00 2.18 -1.93
N PHE A 54 -11.18 2.64 -0.99
CA PHE A 54 -9.92 1.98 -0.63
C PHE A 54 -10.15 0.61 0.00
N ILE A 55 -11.09 0.48 0.94
CA ILE A 55 -11.45 -0.81 1.53
C ILE A 55 -11.94 -1.78 0.46
N ASP A 56 -12.84 -1.34 -0.43
CA ASP A 56 -13.47 -2.20 -1.43
C ASP A 56 -12.44 -2.78 -2.41
N ILE A 57 -11.54 -1.94 -2.92
CA ILE A 57 -10.50 -2.37 -3.86
C ILE A 57 -9.42 -3.20 -3.17
N THR A 58 -8.95 -2.73 -2.01
CA THR A 58 -7.86 -3.38 -1.27
C THR A 58 -8.26 -4.75 -0.77
N SER A 59 -9.50 -4.95 -0.32
CA SER A 59 -9.96 -6.27 0.14
C SER A 59 -9.90 -7.30 -0.98
N LYS A 60 -10.35 -6.94 -2.19
CA LYS A 60 -10.28 -7.84 -3.36
C LYS A 60 -8.87 -8.11 -3.84
N TYR A 61 -8.00 -7.11 -3.76
CA TYR A 61 -6.59 -7.27 -4.06
C TYR A 61 -5.91 -8.23 -3.08
N ILE A 62 -6.15 -8.06 -1.77
CA ILE A 62 -5.63 -8.94 -0.72
C ILE A 62 -6.13 -10.37 -0.91
N ASP A 63 -7.43 -10.57 -1.19
CA ASP A 63 -7.98 -11.90 -1.45
C ASP A 63 -7.22 -12.62 -2.59
N GLY A 64 -6.89 -11.88 -3.66
CA GLY A 64 -6.10 -12.38 -4.78
C GLY A 64 -4.67 -12.76 -4.38
N LEU A 65 -4.02 -11.92 -3.56
CA LEU A 65 -2.68 -12.19 -3.04
C LEU A 65 -2.66 -13.43 -2.14
N LYS A 66 -3.60 -13.54 -1.19
CA LYS A 66 -3.73 -14.71 -0.32
C LYS A 66 -3.80 -15.99 -1.13
N LYS A 67 -4.73 -16.05 -2.10
CA LYS A 67 -4.90 -17.22 -2.94
C LYS A 67 -3.65 -17.57 -3.75
N SER A 68 -2.94 -16.56 -4.25
CA SER A 68 -1.78 -16.75 -5.13
C SER A 68 -0.51 -17.14 -4.39
N ILE A 69 -0.33 -16.64 -3.15
CA ILE A 69 0.91 -16.79 -2.37
C ILE A 69 0.74 -17.85 -1.26
N LEU A 70 -0.38 -17.81 -0.53
CA LEU A 70 -0.64 -18.69 0.62
C LEU A 70 -1.42 -19.96 0.23
N GLY A 71 -2.04 -19.98 -0.95
CA GLY A 71 -2.87 -21.09 -1.45
C GLY A 71 -4.23 -21.17 -0.76
N ASP A 72 -4.91 -22.32 -0.90
CA ASP A 72 -6.26 -22.56 -0.34
C ASP A 72 -6.22 -23.04 1.13
N GLY A 73 -5.13 -22.79 1.86
CA GLY A 73 -4.97 -23.18 3.26
C GLY A 73 -5.51 -22.14 4.26
N GLU A 74 -5.38 -22.43 5.55
CA GLU A 74 -5.82 -21.55 6.66
C GLU A 74 -4.82 -20.41 6.96
N ASN A 75 -3.79 -20.22 6.14
CA ASN A 75 -2.77 -19.20 6.39
C ASN A 75 -3.30 -17.80 6.05
N GLU A 76 -3.13 -16.88 6.99
CA GLU A 76 -3.57 -15.49 6.87
C GLU A 76 -2.36 -14.56 6.77
N PRO A 77 -2.42 -13.49 5.96
CA PRO A 77 -1.35 -12.52 5.86
C PRO A 77 -1.30 -11.64 7.10
N ASN A 78 -0.10 -11.17 7.41
CA ASN A 78 0.11 -10.11 8.38
C ASN A 78 -0.31 -8.78 7.75
N LEU A 79 -1.41 -8.19 8.21
CA LEU A 79 -2.04 -7.01 7.60
C LEU A 79 -1.91 -5.77 8.48
N PHE A 80 -1.33 -4.70 7.93
CA PHE A 80 -1.22 -3.39 8.58
C PHE A 80 -1.68 -2.29 7.63
N ILE A 81 -2.92 -1.80 7.82
CA ILE A 81 -3.47 -0.71 7.01
C ILE A 81 -3.77 0.49 7.90
N HIS A 82 -3.22 1.63 7.53
CA HIS A 82 -3.39 2.90 8.20
C HIS A 82 -4.24 3.86 7.35
N LEU A 83 -4.91 4.80 8.03
CA LEU A 83 -5.79 5.80 7.43
C LEU A 83 -5.52 7.16 8.06
N GLY A 84 -5.22 8.15 7.23
CA GLY A 84 -4.85 9.50 7.64
C GLY A 84 -3.45 9.54 8.26
N GLY A 85 -3.15 10.62 8.98
CA GLY A 85 -1.81 10.91 9.46
C GLY A 85 -1.25 12.16 8.80
N GLU A 86 -0.18 12.69 9.37
CA GLU A 86 0.54 13.81 8.81
C GLU A 86 1.57 13.29 7.80
N LEU A 87 1.53 13.82 6.59
CA LEU A 87 2.49 13.48 5.56
C LEU A 87 3.76 14.28 5.82
N ILE A 88 4.86 13.58 6.10
CA ILE A 88 6.18 14.16 6.26
C ILE A 88 6.87 14.12 4.89
N ASP A 89 7.20 15.30 4.37
CA ASP A 89 7.85 15.44 3.06
C ASP A 89 9.37 15.49 3.26
N ILE A 90 10.00 14.32 3.21
CA ILE A 90 11.43 14.15 3.48
C ILE A 90 12.30 15.04 2.57
N ASP A 91 11.89 15.24 1.31
CA ASP A 91 12.67 16.03 0.36
C ASP A 91 12.58 17.53 0.63
N LYS A 92 11.43 18.02 1.10
CA LYS A 92 11.28 19.42 1.52
C LYS A 92 11.98 19.67 2.85
N ASP A 93 11.80 18.79 3.82
CA ASP A 93 12.38 18.96 5.16
C ASP A 93 13.93 18.98 5.08
N ASN A 94 14.53 18.14 4.23
CA ASN A 94 15.98 18.14 4.00
C ASN A 94 16.51 19.42 3.31
N GLN A 95 15.68 20.16 2.56
CA GLN A 95 16.10 21.41 1.90
C GLN A 95 16.02 22.62 2.86
N GLU A 96 15.09 22.60 3.80
CA GLU A 96 14.96 23.64 4.83
C GLU A 96 16.14 23.56 5.83
N GLU A 97 16.58 22.35 6.22
CA GLU A 97 17.72 22.15 7.13
C GLU A 97 19.09 22.55 6.52
N GLN A 98 19.23 22.59 5.19
CA GLN A 98 20.48 23.01 4.53
C GLN A 98 20.54 24.52 4.26
N SER A 99 19.46 25.23 4.56
CA SER A 99 19.32 26.68 4.32
C SER A 99 19.53 27.52 5.59
N GLU A 100 19.73 26.88 6.75
CA GLU A 100 20.08 27.48 8.05
C GLU A 100 21.57 27.32 8.39
#